data_AF-A0A554X0R6-F1
#
_entry.id   AF-A0A554X0R6-F1
#
_cell.length_a   1.000
_cell.length_b   1.000
_cell.length_c   1.000
_cell.angle_alpha   90.00
_cell.angle_beta   90.00
_cell.angle_gamma   90.00
#
_symmetry.space_group_name_H-M   'P 1'
#
loop_
_entity.id
_entity.type
_entity.pdbx_description
1 polymer ?
#
loop_
_entity_poly.entity_id
_entity_poly.type
_entity_poly.pdbx_seq_one_letter_code
_entity_poly.pdbx_strand_id
1 'polypeptide(L)' 'MAVAPTSPQLEANYDQFIAELTVLTRKYGVAIQSVGGVILADAPDEFRNVTYRADISSGDLYPEFADS' A
#
# COMPACT_ATOMS: atom_id res chain seq x y z
N MET A 1 -20.56 4.65 0.94
CA MET A 1 -19.64 5.50 1.72
C MET A 1 -19.08 6.55 0.78
N ALA A 2 -19.03 7.82 1.21
CA ALA A 2 -18.54 8.90 0.35
C ALA A 2 -17.03 8.74 0.17
N VAL A 3 -16.58 8.65 -1.08
CA VAL A 3 -15.15 8.73 -1.41
C VAL A 3 -14.74 10.15 -1.02
N ALA A 4 -13.90 10.30 0.00
CA ALA A 4 -13.33 11.61 0.34
C ALA A 4 -12.63 12.16 -0.93
N PRO A 5 -12.77 13.45 -1.25
CA PRO A 5 -12.08 14.01 -2.40
C PRO A 5 -10.59 13.81 -2.21
N THR A 6 -9.97 13.02 -3.10
CA THR A 6 -8.53 12.83 -3.14
C THR A 6 -7.88 14.18 -3.41
N SER A 7 -6.94 14.59 -2.55
CA SER A 7 -6.17 15.80 -2.84
C SER A 7 -5.23 15.53 -4.01
N PRO A 8 -4.89 16.52 -4.85
CA PRO A 8 -3.90 16.34 -5.92
C PRO A 8 -2.55 15.79 -5.42
N GLN A 9 -2.20 16.11 -4.17
CA GLN A 9 -1.02 15.58 -3.49
C GLN A 9 -1.11 14.06 -3.28
N LEU A 10 -2.29 13.57 -2.87
CA LEU A 10 -2.53 12.15 -2.63
C LEU A 10 -2.44 11.34 -3.94
N GLU A 11 -2.97 11.89 -5.03
CA GLU A 11 -2.86 11.27 -6.37
C GLU A 11 -1.40 11.20 -6.83
N ALA A 12 -0.64 12.28 -6.69
CA ALA A 12 0.78 12.29 -7.03
C ALA A 12 1.60 11.29 -6.18
N ASN A 13 1.31 11.20 -4.88
CA ASN A 13 1.95 10.22 -4.00
C ASN A 13 1.59 8.78 -4.41
N TYR A 14 0.35 8.55 -4.82
CA TYR A 14 -0.11 7.24 -5.29
C TYR A 14 0.59 6.83 -6.60
N ASP A 15 0.71 7.74 -7.56
CA ASP A 15 1.43 7.49 -8.81
C ASP A 15 2.92 7.18 -8.55
N GLN A 16 3.56 7.92 -7.63
CA GLN A 16 4.94 7.65 -7.23
C GLN A 16 5.06 6.26 -6.57
N PHE A 17 4.14 5.90 -5.67
CA PHE A 17 4.09 4.58 -5.06
C PHE A 17 3.99 3.46 -6.10
N ILE A 18 3.13 3.61 -7.11
CA ILE A 18 2.98 2.62 -8.19
C ILE A 18 4.29 2.48 -9.00
N ALA A 19 4.98 3.59 -9.27
CA ALA A 19 6.26 3.56 -9.98
C ALA A 19 7.33 2.80 -9.17
N GLU A 20 7.45 3.07 -7.88
CA GLU A 20 8.40 2.39 -6.99
C GLU A 20 8.06 0.91 -6.79
N LEU A 21 6.78 0.57 -6.59
CA LEU A 21 6.30 -0.81 -6.50
C LEU A 21 6.60 -1.59 -7.80
N THR A 22 6.50 -0.94 -8.97
CA THR A 22 6.85 -1.56 -10.25
C THR A 22 8.34 -1.93 -10.31
N VAL A 23 9.22 -1.06 -9.79
CA VAL A 23 10.66 -1.34 -9.71
C VAL A 23 10.92 -2.53 -8.78
N LEU A 24 10.29 -2.56 -7.61
CA LEU A 24 10.40 -3.69 -6.66
C LEU A 24 9.87 -4.99 -7.26
N THR A 25 8.72 -4.93 -7.94
CA THR A 25 8.09 -6.08 -8.62
C THR A 25 9.05 -6.72 -9.61
N ARG A 26 9.70 -5.90 -10.45
CA ARG A 26 10.70 -6.38 -11.43
C ARG A 26 11.96 -6.91 -10.76
N LYS A 27 12.42 -6.27 -9.69
CA LYS A 27 13.64 -6.65 -8.97
C LYS A 27 13.50 -8.02 -8.28
N TYR A 28 12.35 -8.27 -7.65
CA TYR A 28 12.14 -9.49 -6.85
C TYR A 28 11.32 -10.56 -7.58
N GLY A 29 10.75 -10.25 -8.75
CA GLY A 29 9.90 -11.19 -9.48
C GLY A 29 8.57 -11.49 -8.78
N VAL A 30 8.11 -10.60 -7.89
CA VAL A 30 6.87 -10.75 -7.12
C VAL A 30 5.92 -9.64 -7.51
N ALA A 31 4.76 -10.00 -8.06
CA ALA A 31 3.70 -9.05 -8.40
C ALA A 31 2.56 -9.14 -7.38
N ILE A 32 2.04 -7.98 -6.95
CA ILE A 32 0.93 -7.89 -6.01
C ILE A 32 -0.32 -7.49 -6.78
N GLN A 33 -1.38 -8.27 -6.64
CA GLN A 33 -2.73 -7.87 -7.07
C GLN A 33 -3.52 -7.47 -5.83
N SER A 34 -3.90 -6.20 -5.74
CA SER A 34 -4.80 -5.73 -4.69
C SER A 34 -6.25 -6.01 -5.11
N VAL A 35 -6.89 -6.96 -4.42
CA VAL A 35 -8.33 -7.23 -4.54
C VAL A 35 -9.01 -6.63 -3.32
N GLY A 36 -9.85 -5.61 -3.52
CA GLY A 36 -10.49 -4.86 -2.43
C GLY A 36 -9.88 -3.48 -2.17
N GLY A 37 -8.73 -3.17 -2.77
CA GLY A 37 -8.11 -1.84 -2.77
C GLY A 37 -6.92 -1.69 -1.82
N VAL A 38 -6.44 -0.46 -1.71
CA VAL A 38 -5.30 -0.05 -0.88
C VAL A 38 -5.79 0.76 0.31
N ILE A 39 -5.00 0.78 1.40
CA ILE A 39 -5.23 1.67 2.54
C ILE A 39 -4.34 2.90 2.34
N LEU A 40 -4.93 4.09 2.41
CA LEU A 40 -4.23 5.36 2.25
C LEU A 40 -4.10 6.03 3.62
N ALA A 41 -2.96 6.67 3.88
CA ALA A 41 -2.74 7.40 5.11
C ALA A 41 -3.46 8.75 5.07
N ASP A 42 -4.08 9.13 6.18
CA ASP A 42 -4.67 10.46 6.37
C ASP A 42 -3.62 11.47 6.90
N ALA A 43 -2.51 10.97 7.48
CA ALA A 43 -1.39 11.76 7.98
C ALA A 43 -0.01 11.24 7.51
N PRO A 44 1.02 12.10 7.34
CA PRO A 44 2.31 11.72 6.79
C PRO A 44 3.05 10.57 7.48
N ASP A 45 2.87 10.40 8.80
CA ASP A 45 3.60 9.42 9.62
C ASP A 45 2.77 8.20 10.03
N GLU A 46 1.53 8.09 9.56
CA GLU A 46 0.60 7.02 9.97
C GLU A 46 1.15 5.62 9.67
N PHE A 47 1.89 5.49 8.58
CA PHE A 47 2.49 4.22 8.15
C PHE A 47 3.98 4.09 8.52
N ARG A 48 4.53 4.96 9.38
CA ARG A 48 5.97 4.95 9.70
C ARG A 48 6.47 3.61 10.24
N ASN A 49 5.60 2.89 10.95
CA ASN A 49 5.93 1.60 11.57
C ASN A 49 5.17 0.42 10.93
N VAL A 50 4.59 0.60 9.73
CA VAL A 50 3.86 -0.49 9.07
C VAL A 50 4.82 -1.61 8.67
N THR A 51 4.45 -2.85 8.98
CA THR A 51 5.12 -4.05 8.48
C THR A 51 4.15 -4.86 7.64
N TYR A 52 4.64 -5.87 6.92
CA TYR A 52 3.79 -6.76 6.14
C TYR A 52 4.00 -8.21 6.57
N ARG A 53 2.90 -8.94 6.74
CA ARG A 53 2.89 -10.39 6.95
C ARG A 53 2.35 -11.09 5.72
N ALA A 54 3.17 -11.95 5.13
CA ALA A 54 2.74 -12.82 4.04
C ALA A 54 2.01 -14.05 4.60
N ASP A 55 0.81 -14.31 4.10
CA ASP A 55 0.15 -15.61 4.25
C ASP A 55 0.38 -16.41 2.96
N ILE A 56 1.42 -17.24 2.96
CA ILE A 56 1.80 -18.05 1.79
C ILE A 56 0.72 -19.08 1.43
N SER A 57 -0.16 -19.44 2.38
CA SER A 57 -1.21 -20.43 2.12
C SER A 57 -2.36 -19.86 1.28
N SER A 58 -2.71 -18.60 1.49
CA SER A 58 -3.72 -17.88 0.69
C SER A 58 -3.11 -17.05 -0.45
N GLY A 59 -1.83 -16.70 -0.36
CA GLY A 59 -1.15 -15.79 -1.27
C GLY A 59 -1.32 -14.31 -0.89
N ASP A 60 -1.91 -14.03 0.27
CA ASP A 60 -2.20 -12.66 0.72
C ASP A 60 -0.97 -11.99 1.34
N LEU A 61 -0.94 -10.67 1.22
CA LEU A 61 0.03 -9.81 1.90
C LEU A 61 -0.73 -8.82 2.78
N TYR A 62 -0.72 -9.06 4.09
CA TYR A 62 -1.46 -8.26 5.06
C TYR A 62 -0.56 -7.15 5.64
N PRO A 63 -1.01 -5.88 5.66
CA PRO A 63 -0.35 -4.87 6.47
C PRO A 63 -0.59 -5.15 7.95
N GLU A 64 0.47 -5.03 8.74
CA GLU A 64 0.42 -5.02 10.19
C GLU A 64 0.75 -3.60 10.66
N PHE A 65 -0.24 -2.97 11.28
CA PHE A 65 -0.09 -1.65 11.89
C PHE A 65 0.36 -1.86 13.34
N ALA A 66 1.30 -1.03 13.80
CA ALA A 66 1.64 -1.01 15.21
C ALA A 66 0.40 -0.63 16.01
N ASP A 67 0.09 -1.40 17.06
CA ASP A 67 -0.94 -1.02 18.03
C ASP A 67 -0.58 0.38 18.57
N SER A 68 -1.56 1.30 18.53
CA SER A 68 -1.41 2.69 18.96
C SER A 68 -1.09 2.83 20.44
#